data_AF-A0A1Z2SE10-F1
#
_entry.id   AF-A0A1Z2SE10-F1
#
_cell.length_a   1.000
_cell.length_b   1.000
_cell.length_c   1.000
_cell.angle_alpha   90.00
_cell.angle_beta   90.00
_cell.angle_gamma   90.00
#
_symmetry.space_group_name_H-M   'P 1'
#
loop_
_entity.id
_entity.type
_entity.pdbx_description
1 polymer ?
#
loop_
_entity_poly.entity_id
_entity_poly.type
_entity_poly.pdbx_seq_one_letter_code
_entity_poly.pdbx_strand_id
1 'polypeptide(L)'
;MMNIEMIMTLLLGLLNDMFFASIPAVGFALVFNVPAPALKYCALGGAIGHGCRFLLMKYGMPIEWGTFFAATLVGMIGVHWSHRFLAHPKVFTVAALIPMVPGVFTYRAMIAMVEINHLGFTPDLFSVLMENFLKAMFIIAGLAVGLAVPGLLFYRRKPVV
;
A
#
# COMPACT_ATOMS: atom_id res chain seq x y z
N MET A 1 17.39 13.64 21.71
CA MET A 1 16.69 12.55 22.42
C MET A 1 15.21 12.66 22.10
N MET A 2 14.54 11.59 21.71
CA MET A 2 13.08 11.59 21.53
C MET A 2 12.42 11.71 22.90
N ASN A 3 11.70 12.80 23.14
CA ASN A 3 10.96 12.98 24.39
C ASN A 3 9.81 11.96 24.50
N ILE A 4 9.41 11.59 25.72
CA ILE A 4 8.39 10.58 26.00
C ILE A 4 7.06 10.88 25.28
N GLU A 5 6.67 12.15 25.18
CA GLU A 5 5.46 12.58 24.44
C GLU A 5 5.54 12.27 22.94
N MET A 6 6.73 12.41 22.34
CA MET A 6 6.95 12.11 20.93
C MET A 6 6.84 10.62 20.63
N ILE A 7 7.31 9.78 21.57
CA ILE A 7 7.18 8.32 21.50
C ILE A 7 5.70 7.94 21.60
N MET A 8 4.97 8.51 22.56
CA MET A 8 3.55 8.19 22.77
C MET A 8 2.69 8.58 21.55
N THR A 9 2.91 9.78 20.99
CA THR A 9 2.19 10.24 19.80
C THR A 9 2.51 9.40 18.56
N LEU A 10 3.77 8.97 18.40
CA LEU A 10 4.17 8.07 17.31
C LEU A 10 3.49 6.70 17.45
N LEU A 11 3.52 6.10 18.64
CA LEU A 11 2.93 4.78 18.89
C LEU A 11 1.42 4.80 18.69
N LEU A 12 0.73 5.80 19.25
CA LEU A 12 -0.72 5.96 19.06
C LEU A 12 -1.07 6.20 17.59
N GLY A 13 -0.30 7.04 16.90
CA GLY A 13 -0.49 7.28 15.47
C GLY A 13 -0.32 6.00 14.64
N LEU A 14 0.72 5.21 14.93
CA LEU A 14 0.99 3.94 14.27
C LEU A 14 -0.14 2.93 14.52
N LEU A 15 -0.56 2.75 15.77
CA LEU A 15 -1.63 1.81 16.12
C LEU A 15 -2.94 2.18 15.42
N ASN A 16 -3.26 3.48 15.38
CA ASN A 16 -4.46 3.98 14.73
C ASN A 16 -4.43 3.74 13.21
N ASP A 17 -3.29 4.06 12.58
CA ASP A 17 -3.03 3.84 11.16
C ASP A 17 -3.16 2.35 10.79
N MET A 18 -2.53 1.47 11.56
CA MET A 18 -2.60 0.01 11.39
C MET A 18 -4.03 -0.53 11.56
N PHE A 19 -4.76 -0.06 12.57
CA PHE A 19 -6.12 -0.49 12.84
C PHE A 19 -7.05 -0.12 11.69
N PHE A 20 -7.06 1.15 11.27
CA PHE A 20 -7.92 1.60 10.19
C PHE A 20 -7.54 1.02 8.83
N ALA A 21 -6.26 0.70 8.59
CA ALA A 21 -5.85 0.01 7.37
C ALA A 21 -6.33 -1.45 7.32
N SER A 22 -6.50 -2.11 8.46
CA SER A 22 -6.95 -3.51 8.51
C SER A 22 -8.40 -3.68 8.07
N ILE A 23 -9.26 -2.70 8.30
CA ILE A 23 -10.70 -2.73 7.97
C ILE A 23 -10.94 -2.87 6.45
N PRO A 24 -10.45 -1.95 5.59
CA PRO A 24 -10.58 -2.10 4.14
C PRO A 24 -9.84 -3.33 3.62
N ALA A 25 -8.72 -3.74 4.23
CA ALA A 25 -8.04 -4.98 3.84
C ALA A 25 -8.95 -6.21 4.02
N VAL A 26 -9.69 -6.31 5.14
CA VAL A 26 -10.68 -7.38 5.36
C VAL A 26 -11.87 -7.23 4.41
N GLY A 27 -12.39 -6.01 4.25
CA GLY A 27 -13.52 -5.75 3.35
C GLY A 27 -13.24 -6.20 1.92
N PHE A 28 -12.07 -5.85 1.38
CA PHE A 28 -11.66 -6.30 0.04
C PHE A 28 -11.31 -7.78 0.00
N ALA A 29 -10.79 -8.37 1.07
CA ALA A 29 -10.59 -9.82 1.15
C ALA A 29 -11.91 -10.58 1.01
N LEU A 30 -12.98 -10.10 1.65
CA LEU A 30 -14.33 -10.65 1.48
C LEU A 30 -14.84 -10.50 0.04
N VAL A 31 -14.65 -9.34 -0.59
CA VAL A 31 -14.98 -9.11 -2.01
C VAL A 31 -14.23 -10.07 -2.94
N PHE A 32 -12.98 -10.40 -2.60
CA PHE A 32 -12.18 -11.38 -3.34
C PHE A 32 -12.44 -12.84 -2.94
N ASN A 33 -13.51 -13.11 -2.18
CA ASN A 33 -13.88 -14.45 -1.72
C ASN A 33 -12.74 -15.19 -0.99
N VAL A 34 -11.95 -14.46 -0.20
CA VAL A 34 -10.90 -15.07 0.64
C VAL A 34 -11.57 -15.92 1.73
N PRO A 35 -11.12 -17.18 1.97
CA PRO A 35 -11.69 -18.03 3.00
C PRO A 35 -11.64 -17.38 4.39
N ALA A 36 -12.68 -17.58 5.21
CA ALA A 36 -12.78 -16.98 6.54
C ALA A 36 -11.53 -17.17 7.43
N PRO A 37 -10.88 -18.35 7.47
CA PRO A 37 -9.65 -18.52 8.27
C PRO A 37 -8.47 -17.65 7.81
N ALA A 38 -8.48 -17.22 6.54
CA ALA A 38 -7.43 -16.41 5.95
C ALA A 38 -7.62 -14.90 6.15
N LEU A 39 -8.84 -14.43 6.46
CA LEU A 39 -9.16 -12.99 6.61
C LEU A 39 -8.30 -12.29 7.67
N LYS A 40 -7.98 -12.99 8.78
CA LYS A 40 -7.11 -12.45 9.83
C LYS A 40 -5.70 -12.13 9.32
N TYR A 41 -5.19 -12.88 8.34
CA TYR A 41 -3.89 -12.61 7.73
C TYR A 41 -3.96 -11.48 6.71
N CYS A 42 -5.10 -11.28 6.03
CA CYS A 42 -5.34 -10.09 5.22
C CYS A 42 -5.38 -8.83 6.09
N ALA A 43 -6.08 -8.88 7.23
CA ALA A 43 -6.12 -7.80 8.22
C ALA A 43 -4.71 -7.44 8.72
N LEU A 44 -3.95 -8.46 9.14
CA LEU A 44 -2.58 -8.31 9.62
C LEU A 44 -1.64 -7.79 8.52
N GLY A 45 -1.77 -8.30 7.30
CA GLY A 45 -1.00 -7.82 6.15
C GLY A 45 -1.28 -6.36 5.84
N GLY A 46 -2.55 -5.93 5.88
CA GLY A 46 -2.93 -4.53 5.68
C GLY A 46 -2.39 -3.61 6.78
N ALA A 47 -2.50 -4.05 8.04
CA ALA A 47 -1.93 -3.35 9.18
C ALA A 47 -0.40 -3.20 9.05
N ILE A 48 0.33 -4.29 8.80
CA ILE A 48 1.79 -4.28 8.66
C ILE A 48 2.24 -3.44 7.47
N GLY A 49 1.58 -3.58 6.31
CA GLY A 49 1.91 -2.83 5.11
C GLY A 49 1.74 -1.33 5.31
N HIS A 50 0.55 -0.91 5.74
CA HIS A 50 0.27 0.51 5.92
C HIS A 50 1.10 1.11 7.07
N GLY A 51 1.25 0.39 8.18
CA GLY A 51 2.09 0.80 9.30
C GLY A 51 3.57 0.94 8.93
N CYS A 52 4.10 0.05 8.09
CA CYS A 52 5.46 0.17 7.55
C CYS A 52 5.62 1.45 6.73
N ARG A 53 4.69 1.72 5.81
CA ARG A 53 4.67 2.96 5.02
C ARG A 53 4.57 4.19 5.92
N PHE A 54 3.69 4.17 6.94
CA PHE A 54 3.53 5.26 7.90
C PHE A 54 4.84 5.57 8.62
N LEU A 55 5.54 4.56 9.12
CA LEU A 55 6.84 4.73 9.77
C LEU A 55 7.88 5.32 8.83
N LEU A 56 8.00 4.79 7.61
CA LEU A 56 8.93 5.30 6.60
C LEU A 56 8.67 6.78 6.31
N MET A 57 7.40 7.17 6.15
CA MET A 57 7.01 8.57 5.94
C MET A 57 7.33 9.46 7.15
N LYS A 58 7.15 8.95 8.38
CA LYS A 58 7.52 9.69 9.59
C LYS A 58 9.01 10.01 9.68
N TYR A 59 9.85 9.17 9.09
CA TYR A 59 11.30 9.39 8.99
C TYR A 59 11.72 10.12 7.70
N GLY A 60 10.77 10.77 7.01
CA GLY A 60 11.05 11.65 5.86
C GLY A 60 11.11 10.96 4.51
N MET A 61 10.78 9.66 4.43
CA MET A 61 10.71 8.98 3.15
C MET A 61 9.48 9.46 2.34
N PRO A 62 9.64 9.77 1.04
CA PRO A 62 8.50 10.06 0.18
C PRO A 62 7.50 8.90 0.14
N ILE A 63 6.23 9.23 -0.09
CA ILE A 63 5.12 8.28 -0.05
C ILE A 63 5.27 7.15 -1.08
N GLU A 64 5.88 7.43 -2.22
CA GLU A 64 6.15 6.51 -3.32
C GLU A 64 7.10 5.40 -2.86
N TRP A 65 8.26 5.79 -2.31
CA TRP A 65 9.27 4.88 -1.78
C TRP A 65 8.77 4.13 -0.56
N GLY A 66 8.05 4.82 0.34
CA GLY A 66 7.43 4.19 1.51
C GLY A 66 6.45 3.09 1.10
N THR A 67 5.67 3.32 0.04
CA THR A 67 4.73 2.34 -0.48
C THR A 67 5.45 1.17 -1.16
N PHE A 68 6.53 1.42 -1.90
CA PHE A 68 7.35 0.37 -2.52
C PHE A 68 7.89 -0.62 -1.48
N PHE A 69 8.56 -0.12 -0.44
CA PHE A 69 9.14 -0.98 0.60
C PHE A 69 8.06 -1.70 1.42
N ALA A 70 6.95 -1.03 1.73
CA ALA A 70 5.80 -1.65 2.38
C ALA A 70 5.22 -2.80 1.54
N ALA A 71 5.06 -2.60 0.22
CA ALA A 71 4.57 -3.62 -0.69
C ALA A 71 5.52 -4.82 -0.79
N THR A 72 6.83 -4.57 -0.82
CA THR A 72 7.84 -5.62 -0.76
C THR A 72 7.74 -6.39 0.55
N LEU A 73 7.65 -5.72 1.69
CA LEU A 73 7.50 -6.37 2.99
C LEU A 73 6.27 -7.29 3.03
N VAL A 74 5.10 -6.78 2.64
CA VAL A 74 3.86 -7.57 2.58
C VAL A 74 4.00 -8.72 1.58
N GLY A 75 4.66 -8.51 0.44
CA GLY A 75 4.95 -9.56 -0.53
C GLY A 75 5.80 -10.68 0.06
N MET A 76 6.87 -10.35 0.79
CA MET A 76 7.77 -11.31 1.44
C MET A 76 6.99 -12.13 2.49
N ILE A 77 6.18 -11.46 3.31
CA ILE A 77 5.31 -12.10 4.30
C ILE A 77 4.31 -13.02 3.61
N GLY A 78 3.72 -12.58 2.50
CA GLY A 78 2.78 -13.37 1.71
C GLY A 78 3.39 -14.64 1.13
N VAL A 79 4.65 -14.58 0.65
CA VAL A 79 5.38 -15.78 0.22
C VAL A 79 5.62 -16.71 1.41
N HIS A 80 6.05 -16.19 2.56
CA HIS A 80 6.24 -17.01 3.75
C HIS A 80 4.94 -17.72 4.19
N TRP A 81 3.82 -16.98 4.25
CA TRP A 81 2.51 -17.54 4.58
C TRP A 81 1.99 -18.52 3.53
N SER A 82 2.35 -18.33 2.25
CA SER A 82 1.95 -19.26 1.20
C SER A 82 2.49 -20.67 1.41
N HIS A 83 3.77 -20.78 1.81
CA HIS A 83 4.38 -22.06 2.16
C HIS A 83 3.79 -22.66 3.44
N ARG A 84 3.45 -21.81 4.43
CA ARG A 84 2.90 -22.28 5.71
C ARG A 84 1.46 -22.78 5.61
N PHE A 85 0.63 -22.12 4.82
CA PHE A 85 -0.81 -22.41 4.69
C PHE A 85 -1.17 -23.14 3.38
N LEU A 86 -0.19 -23.46 2.54
CA LEU A 86 -0.37 -24.11 1.23
C LEU A 86 -1.40 -23.37 0.35
N ALA A 87 -1.40 -22.04 0.44
CA ALA A 87 -2.30 -21.15 -0.28
C ALA A 87 -1.50 -20.18 -1.14
N HIS A 88 -2.00 -19.82 -2.33
CA HIS A 88 -1.28 -18.91 -3.21
C HIS A 88 -1.05 -17.53 -2.54
N PRO A 89 0.16 -16.90 -2.61
CA PRO A 89 0.47 -15.65 -1.91
C PRO A 89 -0.57 -14.53 -2.10
N LYS A 90 -1.12 -14.43 -3.32
CA LYS A 90 -2.18 -13.47 -3.70
C LYS A 90 -3.41 -13.50 -2.80
N VAL A 91 -3.73 -14.62 -2.16
CA VAL A 91 -4.84 -14.74 -1.19
C VAL A 91 -4.66 -13.73 -0.05
N PHE A 92 -3.42 -13.49 0.38
CA PHE A 92 -3.10 -12.58 1.48
C PHE A 92 -2.73 -11.19 0.98
N THR A 93 -1.90 -11.10 -0.06
CA THR A 93 -1.21 -9.86 -0.41
C THR A 93 -2.08 -8.87 -1.19
N VAL A 94 -2.98 -9.34 -2.06
CA VAL A 94 -3.79 -8.43 -2.90
C VAL A 94 -4.70 -7.57 -2.03
N ALA A 95 -5.47 -8.21 -1.14
CA ALA A 95 -6.37 -7.51 -0.23
C ALA A 95 -5.61 -6.62 0.77
N ALA A 96 -4.47 -7.10 1.30
CA ALA A 96 -3.63 -6.35 2.22
C ALA A 96 -3.09 -5.03 1.65
N LEU A 97 -2.85 -4.93 0.35
CA LEU A 97 -2.29 -3.73 -0.28
C LEU A 97 -3.34 -2.70 -0.71
N ILE A 98 -4.63 -3.06 -0.75
CA ILE A 98 -5.71 -2.16 -1.15
C ILE A 98 -5.74 -0.82 -0.37
N PRO A 99 -5.53 -0.78 0.96
CA PRO A 99 -5.56 0.48 1.71
C PRO A 99 -4.49 1.48 1.26
N MET A 100 -3.42 1.03 0.57
CA MET A 100 -2.35 1.89 0.06
C MET A 100 -2.56 2.34 -1.39
N VAL A 101 -3.63 1.90 -2.06
CA VAL A 101 -3.95 2.35 -3.43
C VAL A 101 -4.30 3.84 -3.40
N PRO A 102 -3.70 4.68 -4.26
CA PRO A 102 -3.75 6.13 -4.16
C PRO A 102 -5.06 6.76 -4.68
N GLY A 103 -6.22 6.25 -4.27
CA GLY A 103 -7.52 6.67 -4.79
C GLY A 103 -7.80 8.17 -4.63
N VAL A 104 -7.40 8.78 -3.50
CA VAL A 104 -7.57 10.22 -3.27
C VAL A 104 -6.75 11.07 -4.25
N PHE A 105 -5.51 10.66 -4.54
CA PHE A 105 -4.67 11.36 -5.51
C PHE A 105 -5.26 11.25 -6.91
N THR A 106 -5.68 10.04 -7.31
CA THR A 106 -6.37 9.84 -8.60
C THR A 106 -7.62 10.70 -8.71
N TYR A 107 -8.45 10.75 -7.66
CA TYR A 107 -9.69 11.52 -7.67
C TYR A 107 -9.44 13.03 -7.76
N ARG A 108 -8.46 13.56 -7.03
CA ARG A 108 -8.06 14.97 -7.12
C ARG A 108 -7.52 15.34 -8.50
N ALA A 109 -6.73 14.46 -9.12
CA ALA A 109 -6.27 14.66 -10.49
C ALA A 109 -7.46 14.70 -11.47
N MET A 110 -8.41 13.79 -11.34
CA MET A 110 -9.62 13.79 -12.18
C MET A 110 -10.45 15.05 -12.00
N ILE A 111 -10.67 15.51 -10.75
CA ILE A 111 -11.39 16.77 -10.49
C ILE A 111 -10.68 17.93 -11.17
N ALA A 112 -9.37 18.09 -10.98
CA ALA A 112 -8.62 19.18 -11.59
C ALA A 112 -8.71 19.15 -13.13
N MET A 113 -8.71 17.96 -13.74
CA MET A 113 -8.90 17.80 -15.19
C MET A 113 -10.30 18.26 -15.64
N VAL A 114 -11.34 17.91 -14.88
CA VAL A 114 -12.72 18.33 -15.15
C VAL A 114 -12.85 19.85 -14.97
N GLU A 115 -12.25 20.43 -13.93
CA GLU A 115 -12.25 21.88 -13.70
C GLU A 115 -11.54 22.65 -14.82
N ILE A 116 -10.41 22.15 -15.35
CA ILE A 116 -9.76 22.73 -16.53
C ILE A 116 -10.68 22.72 -17.75
N ASN A 117 -11.48 21.67 -17.93
CA ASN A 117 -12.43 21.58 -19.03
C ASN A 117 -13.59 22.58 -18.89
N HIS A 118 -14.11 22.79 -17.68
CA HIS A 118 -15.27 23.65 -17.42
C HIS A 118 -14.93 25.12 -17.22
N LEU A 119 -13.84 25.42 -16.51
CA LEU A 119 -13.44 26.77 -16.10
C LEU A 119 -12.32 27.36 -16.97
N GLY A 120 -11.66 26.52 -17.77
CA GLY A 120 -10.50 26.88 -18.57
C GLY A 120 -9.17 26.57 -17.87
N PHE A 121 -8.09 26.65 -18.64
CA PHE A 121 -6.75 26.36 -18.15
C PHE A 121 -6.27 27.44 -17.17
N THR A 122 -5.81 27.00 -15.99
CA THR A 122 -5.03 27.83 -15.07
C THR A 122 -3.76 27.07 -14.63
N PRO A 123 -2.64 27.77 -14.38
CA PRO A 123 -1.41 27.13 -13.90
C PRO A 123 -1.60 26.35 -12.60
N ASP A 124 -2.45 26.86 -11.69
CA ASP A 124 -2.71 26.23 -10.40
C ASP A 124 -3.47 24.90 -10.56
N LEU A 125 -4.54 24.87 -11.38
CA LEU A 125 -5.27 23.62 -11.66
C LEU A 125 -4.37 22.60 -12.36
N PHE A 126 -3.52 23.06 -13.28
CA PHE A 126 -2.59 22.18 -13.98
C PHE A 126 -1.52 21.60 -13.03
N SER A 127 -1.01 22.38 -12.09
CA SER A 127 -0.11 21.88 -11.03
C SER A 127 -0.80 20.83 -10.17
N VAL A 128 -2.02 21.07 -9.70
CA VAL A 128 -2.79 20.09 -8.91
C VAL A 128 -3.01 18.81 -9.71
N LEU A 129 -3.39 18.92 -10.97
CA LEU A 129 -3.55 17.79 -11.88
C LEU A 129 -2.26 16.97 -11.97
N MET A 130 -1.15 17.60 -12.36
CA MET A 130 0.13 16.92 -12.59
C MET A 130 0.71 16.31 -11.32
N GLU A 131 0.69 17.02 -10.20
CA GLU A 131 1.23 16.51 -8.93
C GLU A 131 0.48 15.28 -8.44
N ASN A 132 -0.85 15.34 -8.41
CA ASN A 132 -1.65 14.22 -7.93
C ASN A 132 -1.60 13.04 -8.91
N PHE A 133 -1.59 13.31 -10.21
CA PHE A 133 -1.44 12.28 -11.24
C PHE A 133 -0.11 11.53 -11.13
N LEU A 134 1.01 12.26 -11.04
CA LEU A 134 2.33 11.66 -10.91
C LEU A 134 2.50 10.90 -9.59
N LYS A 135 2.03 11.47 -8.46
CA LYS A 135 2.00 10.76 -7.17
C LYS A 135 1.21 9.45 -7.26
N ALA A 136 0.01 9.48 -7.82
CA ALA A 136 -0.81 8.29 -7.98
C ALA A 136 -0.10 7.23 -8.85
N MET A 137 0.46 7.64 -9.99
CA MET A 137 1.19 6.75 -10.89
C MET A 137 2.37 6.07 -10.19
N PHE A 138 3.21 6.85 -9.50
CA PHE A 138 4.39 6.30 -8.81
C PHE A 138 4.03 5.42 -7.62
N ILE A 139 2.97 5.73 -6.88
CA ILE A 139 2.48 4.86 -5.80
C ILE A 139 2.00 3.52 -6.39
N ILE A 140 1.23 3.53 -7.49
CA ILE A 140 0.78 2.30 -8.17
C ILE A 140 1.98 1.50 -8.70
N ALA A 141 2.94 2.17 -9.34
CA ALA A 141 4.17 1.53 -9.80
C ALA A 141 4.96 0.93 -8.63
N GLY A 142 5.10 1.65 -7.52
CA GLY A 142 5.73 1.18 -6.29
C GLY A 142 5.03 -0.05 -5.71
N LEU A 143 3.70 -0.06 -5.65
CA LEU A 143 2.92 -1.23 -5.23
C LEU A 143 3.16 -2.44 -6.14
N ALA A 144 3.09 -2.25 -7.46
CA ALA A 144 3.23 -3.32 -8.44
C ALA A 144 4.64 -3.93 -8.44
N VAL A 145 5.67 -3.08 -8.50
CA VAL A 145 7.07 -3.53 -8.48
C VAL A 145 7.40 -4.12 -7.12
N GLY A 146 7.04 -3.44 -6.03
CA GLY A 146 7.35 -3.87 -4.67
C GLY A 146 6.77 -5.26 -4.37
N LEU A 147 5.51 -5.50 -4.74
CA LEU A 147 4.87 -6.82 -4.59
C LEU A 147 5.52 -7.91 -5.47
N ALA A 148 6.12 -7.54 -6.61
CA ALA A 148 6.77 -8.49 -7.51
C ALA A 148 8.17 -8.93 -7.03
N VAL A 149 8.84 -8.13 -6.18
CA VAL A 149 10.21 -8.40 -5.69
C VAL A 149 10.40 -9.82 -5.13
N PRO A 150 9.56 -10.33 -4.20
CA PRO A 150 9.73 -11.69 -3.68
C PRO A 150 9.64 -12.77 -4.76
N GLY A 151 8.74 -12.58 -5.74
CA GLY A 151 8.63 -13.48 -6.89
C GLY A 151 9.90 -13.47 -7.76
N LEU A 152 10.49 -12.30 -7.97
CA LEU A 152 11.74 -12.17 -8.73
C LEU A 152 12.94 -12.76 -7.99
N LEU A 153 12.97 -12.66 -6.65
CA LEU A 153 14.06 -13.17 -5.84
C LEU A 153 13.99 -14.68 -5.59
N PHE A 154 12.80 -15.23 -5.32
CA PHE A 154 12.63 -16.61 -4.89
C PHE A 154 12.10 -17.55 -5.97
N TYR A 155 11.24 -17.07 -6.87
CA TYR A 155 10.67 -17.91 -7.92
C TYR A 155 11.58 -17.92 -9.16
N ARG A 156 12.48 -18.89 -9.19
CA ARG A 156 13.37 -19.12 -10.33
C ARG A 156 12.62 -19.81 -11.46
N ARG A 157 12.62 -19.20 -12.66
CA ARG A 157 11.85 -19.69 -13.84
C ARG A 157 12.46 -20.91 -14.55
N LYS A 158 13.71 -21.30 -14.27
CA LYS A 158 14.36 -22.47 -14.87
C LYS A 158 15.04 -23.36 -13.82
N PRO A 159 14.82 -24.69 -13.85
CA PRO A 159 15.67 -25.64 -13.14
C PRO A 159 17.11 -25.52 -13.64
N VAL A 160 18.09 -25.72 -12.75
CA VAL A 160 19.47 -26.05 -13.13
C VAL A 160 19.51 -27.54 -12.91
N VAL A 161 19.89 -28.26 -13.97
CA VAL A 161 19.55 -29.65 -14.28
C VAL A 161 18.21 -29.76 -14.99
#